data_AF-A0A258CSN7-F1
#
_entry.id   AF-A0A258CSN7-F1
#
_cell.length_a   1.000
_cell.length_b   1.000
_cell.length_c   1.000
_cell.angle_alpha   90.00
_cell.angle_beta   90.00
_cell.angle_gamma   90.00
#
_symmetry.space_group_name_H-M   'P 1'
#
loop_
_entity.id
_entity.type
_entity.pdbx_description
1 polymer ?
#
loop_
_entity_poly.entity_id
_entity_poly.type
_entity_poly.pdbx_seq_one_letter_code
_entity_poly.pdbx_strand_id
1 'polypeptide(L)'
;MPAEPAKLARNSLVVGLATVLSRLLGFARDMLIARMLGAGPVADAFLVAFRLPNLMRRVLGEGGLNAPFVPVYLDLRSAEGAQAARRFVGEAFAWLALGVGAATGLGLLLAPWL
;
A
#
# COMPACT_ATOMS: atom_id res chain seq x y z
N MET A 1 -19.89 14.01 15.86
CA MET A 1 -19.13 14.82 16.84
C MET A 1 -17.95 15.45 16.11
N PRO A 2 -17.85 16.79 15.99
CA PRO A 2 -16.69 17.42 15.39
C PRO A 2 -15.45 17.10 16.23
N ALA A 3 -14.38 16.62 15.60
CA ALA A 3 -13.12 16.35 16.29
C ALA A 3 -12.55 17.66 16.84
N GLU A 4 -12.08 17.65 18.10
CA GLU A 4 -11.39 18.82 18.65
C GLU A 4 -10.20 19.22 17.75
N PRO A 5 -10.03 20.52 17.43
CA PRO A 5 -9.02 20.98 16.48
C PRO A 5 -7.59 20.52 16.85
N ALA A 6 -7.30 20.39 18.14
CA ALA A 6 -6.03 19.87 18.65
C ALA A 6 -5.78 18.38 18.28
N LYS A 7 -6.82 17.54 18.30
CA LYS A 7 -6.71 16.11 17.94
C LYS A 7 -6.49 15.92 16.44
N LEU A 8 -7.16 16.72 15.61
CA LEU A 8 -6.99 16.67 14.17
C LEU A 8 -5.59 17.14 13.76
N ALA A 9 -5.12 18.26 14.31
CA ALA A 9 -3.76 18.77 14.06
C ALA A 9 -2.68 17.74 14.44
N ARG A 10 -2.80 17.09 15.60
CA ARG A 10 -1.88 16.04 16.05
C ARG A 10 -1.87 14.84 15.11
N ASN A 11 -3.04 14.34 14.71
CA ASN A 11 -3.13 13.18 13.82
C ASN A 11 -2.56 13.48 12.42
N SER A 12 -2.87 14.64 11.86
CA SER A 12 -2.30 15.08 10.59
C SER A 12 -0.78 15.22 10.65
N LEU A 13 -0.23 15.71 11.77
CA LEU A 13 1.21 15.84 11.97
C LEU A 13 1.91 14.48 12.03
N VAL A 14 1.30 13.49 12.70
CA VAL A 14 1.81 12.12 12.76
C VAL A 14 1.84 11.48 11.36
N VAL A 15 0.76 11.60 10.60
CA VAL A 15 0.70 11.07 9.22
C VAL A 15 1.70 11.80 8.30
N GLY A 16 1.82 13.11 8.43
CA GLY A 16 2.79 13.92 7.68
C GLY A 16 4.23 13.49 7.95
N LEU A 17 4.62 13.35 9.23
CA LEU A 17 5.95 12.89 9.61
C LEU A 17 6.22 11.46 9.12
N ALA A 18 5.27 10.54 9.28
CA ALA A 18 5.38 9.20 8.75
C ALA A 18 5.59 9.19 7.22
N THR A 19 4.91 10.08 6.51
CA THR A 19 5.04 10.22 5.05
C THR A 19 6.42 10.73 4.64
N VAL A 20 6.94 11.76 5.33
CA VAL A 20 8.28 12.31 5.07
C VAL A 20 9.35 11.26 5.36
N LEU A 21 9.26 10.58 6.50
CA LEU A 21 10.19 9.50 6.85
C LEU A 21 10.18 8.38 5.81
N SER A 22 9.00 7.95 5.36
CA SER A 22 8.89 6.94 4.30
C SER A 22 9.54 7.40 2.99
N ARG A 23 9.43 8.69 2.62
CA ARG A 23 10.07 9.24 1.43
C ARG A 23 11.59 9.31 1.56
N LEU A 24 12.10 9.69 2.73
CA LEU A 24 13.54 9.72 2.99
C LEU A 24 14.15 8.31 2.96
N LEU A 25 13.46 7.30 3.50
CA LEU A 25 13.88 5.90 3.41
C LEU A 25 13.87 5.40 1.96
N GLY A 26 12.85 5.77 1.18
CA GLY A 26 12.80 5.47 -0.26
C GLY A 26 13.96 6.11 -1.03
N PHE A 27 14.26 7.37 -0.74
CA PHE A 27 15.40 8.07 -1.34
C PHE A 27 16.73 7.43 -0.97
N ALA A 28 16.93 7.06 0.30
CA ALA A 28 18.13 6.35 0.75
C ALA A 28 18.30 5.01 0.02
N ARG A 29 17.20 4.27 -0.19
CA ARG A 29 17.21 3.04 -0.98
C ARG A 29 17.66 3.30 -2.42
N ASP A 30 17.10 4.31 -3.07
CA ASP A 30 17.43 4.63 -4.46
C ASP A 30 18.90 5.10 -4.60
N MET A 31 19.43 5.82 -3.61
CA MET A 31 20.84 6.17 -3.52
C MET A 31 21.75 4.94 -3.39
N LEU A 32 21.35 3.96 -2.57
CA LEU A 32 22.11 2.71 -2.41
C LEU A 32 22.09 1.88 -3.69
N ILE A 33 20.94 1.77 -4.36
CA ILE A 33 20.79 1.11 -5.66
C ILE A 33 21.72 1.77 -6.69
N ALA A 34 21.70 3.10 -6.79
CA ALA A 34 22.56 3.84 -7.71
C ALA A 34 24.06 3.64 -7.40
N ARG A 35 24.45 3.56 -6.13
CA ARG A 35 25.85 3.31 -5.74
C ARG A 35 26.28 1.87 -6.03
N MET A 36 25.40 0.90 -5.84
CA MET A 36 25.71 -0.52 -6.00
C MET A 36 25.66 -0.99 -7.47
N LEU A 37 24.67 -0.52 -8.23
CA LEU A 37 24.42 -0.95 -9.61
C LEU A 37 24.97 0.02 -10.65
N GLY A 38 25.30 1.26 -10.26
CA GLY A 38 25.75 2.31 -11.17
C GLY A 38 24.64 2.83 -12.10
N ALA A 39 25.04 3.53 -13.15
CA ALA A 39 24.16 3.93 -14.25
C ALA A 39 24.46 3.04 -15.46
N GLY A 40 23.63 2.01 -15.65
CA GLY A 40 23.80 1.05 -16.74
C GLY A 40 22.60 0.10 -16.87
N PRO A 41 22.64 -0.81 -17.86
CA PRO A 41 21.49 -1.64 -18.24
C PRO A 41 20.91 -2.48 -17.09
N VAL A 42 21.76 -2.90 -16.14
CA VAL A 42 21.34 -3.67 -14.96
C VAL A 42 20.52 -2.82 -14.00
N ALA A 43 20.91 -1.56 -13.78
CA ALA A 43 20.15 -0.62 -12.95
C ALA A 43 18.79 -0.31 -13.59
N ASP A 44 18.75 -0.12 -14.90
CA ASP A 44 17.50 0.12 -15.64
C ASP A 44 16.55 -1.08 -15.55
N ALA A 45 17.06 -2.29 -15.77
CA ALA A 45 16.28 -3.53 -15.62
C ALA A 45 15.74 -3.69 -14.19
N PHE A 46 16.56 -3.41 -13.18
CA PHE A 46 16.13 -3.45 -11.78
C PHE A 46 15.02 -2.43 -11.50
N LEU A 47 15.17 -1.18 -11.96
CA LEU A 47 14.16 -0.13 -11.76
C LEU A 47 12.87 -0.41 -12.51
N VAL A 48 12.93 -1.02 -13.70
CA VAL A 48 11.75 -1.50 -14.43
C VAL A 48 11.06 -2.63 -13.65
N ALA A 49 11.81 -3.65 -13.22
CA ALA A 49 11.28 -4.74 -12.41
C ALA A 49 10.64 -4.22 -11.11
N PHE A 50 11.23 -3.21 -10.48
CA PHE A 50 10.72 -2.62 -9.24
C PHE A 50 9.42 -1.82 -9.44
N ARG A 51 9.09 -1.36 -10.65
CA ARG A 51 7.83 -0.62 -10.91
C ARG A 51 6.60 -1.50 -10.70
N LEU A 52 6.64 -2.76 -11.10
CA LEU A 52 5.51 -3.67 -10.99
C LEU A 52 5.03 -3.87 -9.54
N PRO A 53 5.89 -4.26 -8.57
CA PRO A 53 5.48 -4.37 -7.17
C PRO A 53 5.08 -3.02 -6.58
N ASN A 54 5.74 -1.93 -6.97
CA ASN A 54 5.35 -0.59 -6.51
C ASN A 54 3.97 -0.16 -7.02
N LEU A 55 3.62 -0.51 -8.26
CA LEU A 55 2.30 -0.25 -8.83
C LEU A 55 1.22 -1.02 -8.06
N MET A 56 1.43 -2.32 -7.82
CA MET A 56 0.50 -3.15 -7.04
C MET A 56 0.31 -2.59 -5.63
N ARG A 57 1.40 -2.21 -4.95
CA ARG A 57 1.37 -1.58 -3.63
C ARG A 57 0.57 -0.27 -3.62
N ARG A 58 0.74 0.57 -4.66
CA ARG A 58 0.01 1.85 -4.81
C ARG A 58 -1.49 1.62 -5.00
N VAL A 59 -1.85 0.74 -5.93
CA VAL A 59 -3.26 0.45 -6.26
C VAL A 59 -3.98 -0.21 -5.08
N LEU A 60 -3.35 -1.21 -4.47
CA LEU A 60 -3.99 -2.01 -3.44
C LEU A 60 -3.87 -1.43 -2.02
N GLY A 61 -2.85 -0.60 -1.74
CA GLY A 61 -2.54 -0.17 -0.37
C GLY A 61 -2.61 1.34 -0.11
N GLU A 62 -2.24 2.20 -1.06
CA GLU A 62 -2.08 3.64 -0.78
C GLU A 62 -3.32 4.49 -1.07
N GLY A 63 -4.27 4.04 -1.90
CA GLY A 63 -5.43 4.86 -2.21
C GLY A 63 -6.59 4.19 -2.92
N GLY A 64 -6.38 3.12 -3.70
CA GLY A 64 -7.46 2.47 -4.44
C GLY A 64 -8.46 1.75 -3.54
N LEU A 65 -7.98 0.97 -2.58
CA LEU A 65 -8.83 0.25 -1.63
C LEU A 65 -9.16 1.05 -0.36
N ASN A 66 -8.20 1.81 0.18
CA ASN A 66 -8.37 2.45 1.48
C ASN A 66 -9.43 3.57 1.48
N ALA A 67 -9.52 4.35 0.39
CA ALA A 67 -10.47 5.46 0.27
C ALA A 67 -11.95 5.03 0.35
N PRO A 68 -12.40 3.98 -0.35
CA PRO A 68 -13.76 3.45 -0.17
C PRO A 68 -13.91 2.56 1.09
N PHE A 69 -12.83 1.94 1.57
CA PHE A 69 -12.92 0.98 2.68
C PHE A 69 -13.31 1.61 4.01
N VAL A 70 -12.71 2.75 4.38
CA VAL A 70 -12.96 3.39 5.69
C VAL A 70 -14.42 3.85 5.85
N PRO A 71 -15.03 4.58 4.88
CA PRO A 71 -16.44 4.95 4.95
C PRO A 71 -17.36 3.73 5.08
N VAL A 72 -17.17 2.71 4.23
CA VAL A 72 -17.99 1.49 4.24
C VAL A 72 -17.87 0.74 5.57
N TYR A 73 -16.66 0.63 6.12
CA TYR A 73 -16.45 0.02 7.43
C TYR A 73 -17.20 0.76 8.55
N LEU A 74 -17.14 2.09 8.56
CA LEU A 74 -17.80 2.92 9.56
C LEU A 74 -19.33 2.83 9.44
N ASP A 75 -19.85 2.82 8.20
CA ASP A 75 -21.26 2.65 7.91
C ASP A 75 -21.77 1.30 8.41
N LEU A 76 -21.14 0.18 8.02
CA LEU A 76 -21.48 -1.16 8.50
C LEU A 76 -21.39 -1.28 10.02
N ARG A 77 -20.35 -0.69 10.63
CA ARG A 77 -20.19 -0.72 12.09
C ARG A 77 -21.30 0.02 12.82
N SER A 78 -21.78 1.13 12.24
CA SER A 78 -22.84 1.94 12.84
C SER A 78 -24.23 1.34 12.62
N ALA A 79 -24.50 0.77 11.45
CA ALA A 79 -25.80 0.22 11.08
C ALA A 79 -26.04 -1.20 11.60
N GLU A 80 -25.03 -2.07 11.51
CA GLU A 80 -25.16 -3.51 11.76
C GLU A 80 -24.28 -4.01 12.92
N GLY A 81 -23.54 -3.10 13.54
CA GLY A 81 -22.71 -3.38 14.71
C GLY A 81 -21.34 -3.99 14.40
N ALA A 82 -20.61 -4.30 15.47
CA ALA A 82 -19.19 -4.66 15.37
C ALA A 82 -18.93 -6.03 14.72
N GLN A 83 -19.93 -6.92 14.67
CA GLN A 83 -19.76 -8.26 14.08
C GLN A 83 -19.84 -8.22 12.55
N ALA A 84 -20.79 -7.46 12.00
CA ALA A 84 -20.91 -7.23 10.56
C ALA A 84 -19.66 -6.53 10.01
N ALA A 85 -19.18 -5.49 10.69
CA ALA A 85 -17.96 -4.80 10.32
C ALA A 85 -16.71 -5.72 10.34
N ARG A 86 -16.61 -6.65 11.30
CA ARG A 86 -15.52 -7.64 11.34
C ARG A 86 -15.59 -8.63 10.17
N ARG A 87 -16.80 -9.08 9.83
CA ARG A 87 -17.01 -9.96 8.68
C ARG A 87 -16.60 -9.28 7.38
N PHE A 88 -17.01 -8.03 7.18
CA PHE A 88 -16.60 -7.21 6.03
C PHE A 88 -15.07 -7.10 5.92
N VAL A 89 -14.38 -6.79 7.02
CA VAL A 89 -12.90 -6.73 7.05
C VAL A 89 -12.30 -8.07 6.64
N GLY A 90 -12.85 -9.19 7.15
CA GLY A 90 -12.40 -10.54 6.81
C GLY A 90 -12.58 -10.87 5.32
N GLU A 91 -13.75 -10.56 4.76
CA GLU A 91 -14.04 -10.79 3.34
C GLU A 91 -13.16 -9.92 2.44
N ALA A 92 -13.01 -8.63 2.76
CA ALA A 92 -12.13 -7.73 2.02
C ALA A 92 -10.66 -8.18 2.07
N PHE A 93 -10.19 -8.62 3.24
CA PHE A 93 -8.83 -9.13 3.40
C PHE A 93 -8.62 -10.45 2.63
N ALA A 94 -9.61 -11.34 2.63
CA ALA A 94 -9.56 -12.57 1.86
C ALA A 94 -9.46 -12.29 0.35
N TRP A 95 -10.26 -11.36 -0.18
CA TRP A 95 -10.18 -10.95 -1.58
C TRP A 95 -8.85 -10.29 -1.93
N LEU A 96 -8.33 -9.43 -1.05
CA LEU A 96 -7.00 -8.84 -1.22
C LEU A 96 -5.91 -9.92 -1.24
N ALA A 97 -5.92 -10.83 -0.28
CA ALA A 97 -4.94 -11.91 -0.17
C ALA A 97 -5.01 -12.85 -1.39
N LEU A 98 -6.21 -13.18 -1.86
CA LEU A 98 -6.40 -13.96 -3.08
C LEU A 98 -5.89 -13.21 -4.32
N GLY A 99 -6.21 -11.93 -4.47
CA GLY A 99 -5.77 -11.12 -5.60
C GLY A 99 -4.24 -10.97 -5.65
N VAL A 100 -3.62 -10.65 -4.52
CA VAL A 100 -2.16 -10.56 -4.39
C VAL A 100 -1.53 -11.93 -4.61
N GLY A 101 -2.05 -12.98 -4.00
CA GLY A 101 -1.53 -14.34 -4.15
C GLY A 101 -1.62 -14.84 -5.59
N ALA A 102 -2.72 -14.57 -6.29
CA ALA A 102 -2.89 -14.89 -7.71
C ALA A 102 -1.92 -14.09 -8.58
N ALA A 103 -1.76 -12.78 -8.34
CA ALA A 103 -0.81 -11.95 -9.07
C ALA A 103 0.63 -12.40 -8.86
N THR A 104 1.02 -12.77 -7.63
CA THR A 104 2.33 -13.36 -7.32
C THR A 104 2.50 -14.71 -8.01
N GLY A 105 1.49 -15.58 -7.95
CA GLY A 105 1.52 -16.88 -8.61
C GLY A 105 1.68 -16.77 -10.13
N LEU A 106 0.93 -15.87 -10.77
CA LEU A 106 1.09 -15.56 -12.20
C LEU A 106 2.48 -15.01 -12.50
N GLY A 107 2.99 -14.11 -11.66
CA GLY A 107 4.36 -13.59 -11.80
C GLY A 107 5.41 -14.71 -11.77
N LEU A 108 5.29 -15.68 -10.87
CA LEU A 108 6.20 -16.82 -10.80
C LEU A 108 6.10 -17.75 -12.01
N LEU A 109 4.88 -17.97 -12.54
CA LEU A 109 4.67 -18.81 -13.72
C LEU A 109 5.17 -18.16 -15.01
N LEU A 110 5.06 -16.83 -15.11
CA LEU A 110 5.52 -16.05 -16.26
C LEU A 110 7.01 -15.70 -16.19
N ALA A 111 7.62 -15.70 -14.99
CA ALA A 111 9.03 -15.40 -14.79
C ALA A 111 10.00 -16.17 -15.71
N PRO A 112 9.84 -17.48 -15.97
CA PRO A 112 10.74 -18.19 -16.89
C PRO A 112 10.57 -17.80 -18.38
N TRP A 113 9.52 -17.04 -18.72
CA TRP A 113 9.21 -16.60 -20.09
C TRP A 113 9.46 -15.09 -20.30
N LEU A 114 9.97 -14.38 -19.28
CA LEU A 114 10.30 -12.96 -19.26
C LEU A 114 11.82 -12.76 -19.21
#